data_AF-A0A6C0BJE3-F1
#
_entry.id   AF-A0A6C0BJE3-F1
#
_cell.length_a   1.000
_cell.length_b   1.000
_cell.length_c   1.000
_cell.angle_alpha   90.00
_cell.angle_beta   90.00
_cell.angle_gamma   90.00
#
_symmetry.space_group_name_H-M   'P 1'
#
loop_
_entity.id
_entity.type
_entity.pdbx_description
1 polymer ?
#
loop_
_entity_poly.entity_id
_entity_poly.type
_entity_poly.pdbx_seq_one_letter_code
_entity_poly.pdbx_strand_id
1 'polypeptide(L)'
;MNRFSFNNYRPAPSVIPSVSTLGTQPADIAAYALGGMLLVGLIFLVIMYYQRKNVQMNPGPWKFSPTEFPIVIRSDQLATVTQGSFSIVNYLYISGAREQRTNAQPIWRWGIFDPIRNRKPAILASYIPAQEQLLLEFSNVATGDENSTSSIFVPNIVQQRWFHMAFAFEGRTVDIFVNGHHVKSLQLPNVLKQSSDGIQIVGNSGILGQMALWKVTEGRMNEQQAQSDYKETSDTGGKPILPVDFSFSLDMIPKLNFCPGMPWCEDMKGDCKTYVKYDYA
;
A
#
# COMPACT_ATOMS: atom_id res chain seq x y z
N MET A 1 9.81 46.89 94.77
CA MET A 1 8.37 47.08 94.47
C MET A 1 8.24 47.48 93.02
N ASN A 2 7.67 46.62 92.17
CA ASN A 2 6.76 47.01 91.08
C ASN A 2 6.13 45.74 90.50
N ARG A 3 4.81 45.65 90.63
CA ARG A 3 3.97 44.52 90.23
C ARG A 3 3.85 44.50 88.70
N PHE A 4 4.19 43.38 88.07
CA PHE A 4 3.79 43.09 86.70
C PHE A 4 2.43 42.38 86.73
N SER A 5 1.45 43.01 86.07
CA SER A 5 0.07 42.53 85.93
C SER A 5 0.00 41.66 84.68
N PHE A 6 -0.51 40.42 84.83
CA PHE A 6 -0.77 39.50 83.73
C PHE A 6 -2.07 39.90 83.03
N ASN A 7 -1.97 40.40 81.79
CA ASN A 7 -3.13 40.57 80.92
C ASN A 7 -3.48 39.23 80.25
N ASN A 8 -4.70 38.78 80.50
CA ASN A 8 -5.32 37.59 79.91
C ASN A 8 -5.50 37.77 78.39
N TYR A 9 -4.69 37.06 77.60
CA TYR A 9 -4.87 36.94 76.15
C TYR A 9 -5.92 35.85 75.88
N ARG A 10 -7.12 36.24 75.42
CA ARG A 10 -8.12 35.29 74.89
C ARG A 10 -7.80 35.01 73.42
N PRO A 11 -7.58 33.75 73.00
CA PRO A 11 -7.38 33.44 71.60
C PRO A 11 -8.67 33.67 70.81
N ALA A 12 -8.54 34.29 69.63
CA ALA A 12 -9.63 34.50 68.69
C ALA A 12 -10.14 33.16 68.13
N PRO A 13 -11.46 33.02 67.89
CA PRO A 13 -12.04 31.78 67.36
C PRO A 13 -11.52 31.50 65.94
N SER A 14 -10.99 30.30 65.73
CA SER A 14 -10.57 29.79 64.43
C SER A 14 -11.77 29.63 63.51
N VAL A 15 -11.88 30.47 62.48
CA VAL A 15 -12.86 30.33 61.40
C VAL A 15 -12.34 29.22 60.47
N ILE A 16 -12.93 28.03 60.59
CA ILE A 16 -12.68 26.93 59.65
C ILE A 16 -13.44 27.26 58.36
N PRO A 17 -12.78 27.45 57.21
CA PRO A 17 -13.48 27.64 55.95
C PRO A 17 -14.26 26.37 55.62
N SER A 18 -15.57 26.50 55.50
CA SER A 18 -16.45 25.44 55.01
C SER A 18 -16.00 25.07 53.59
N VAL A 19 -15.42 23.87 53.46
CA VAL A 19 -15.07 23.28 52.16
C VAL A 19 -16.38 23.04 51.43
N SER A 20 -16.70 23.93 50.49
CA SER A 20 -17.79 23.74 49.54
C SER A 20 -17.43 22.53 48.68
N THR A 21 -18.07 21.40 48.96
CA THR A 21 -18.02 20.22 48.11
C THR A 21 -18.61 20.61 46.76
N LEU A 22 -17.75 20.76 45.76
CA LEU A 22 -18.12 21.02 44.38
C LEU A 22 -18.85 19.78 43.86
N GLY A 23 -20.16 19.71 44.11
CA GLY A 23 -21.03 18.66 43.60
C GLY A 23 -21.14 18.83 42.10
N THR A 24 -20.32 18.11 41.34
CA THR A 24 -20.48 17.97 39.90
C THR A 24 -21.85 17.32 39.66
N GLN A 25 -22.76 18.07 39.04
CA GLN A 25 -24.07 17.52 38.70
C GLN A 25 -23.87 16.44 37.62
N PRO A 26 -24.60 15.30 37.70
CA PRO A 26 -24.44 14.19 36.75
C PRO A 26 -24.70 14.59 35.29
N ALA A 27 -25.41 15.71 35.05
CA ALA A 27 -25.61 16.27 33.72
C ALA A 27 -24.31 16.74 33.05
N ASP A 28 -23.33 17.24 33.82
CA ASP A 28 -22.09 17.77 33.28
C ASP A 28 -21.17 16.65 32.77
N ILE A 29 -21.17 15.50 33.46
CA ILE A 29 -20.37 14.33 33.09
C ILE A 29 -20.81 13.77 31.74
N ALA A 30 -22.12 13.73 31.47
CA ALA A 30 -22.66 13.25 30.20
C ALA A 30 -22.28 14.17 29.03
N ALA A 31 -22.28 15.48 29.24
CA ALA A 31 -21.88 16.46 28.23
C ALA A 31 -20.38 16.33 27.86
N TYR A 32 -19.51 16.16 28.86
CA TYR A 32 -18.08 15.94 28.61
C TYR A 32 -17.80 14.60 27.92
N ALA A 33 -18.54 13.54 28.26
CA ALA A 33 -18.41 12.25 27.61
C ALA A 33 -18.80 12.30 26.13
N LEU A 34 -19.91 12.97 25.79
CA LEU A 34 -20.35 13.16 24.41
C LEU A 34 -19.36 14.04 23.61
N GLY A 35 -18.87 15.12 24.21
CA GLY A 35 -17.86 15.98 23.59
C GLY A 35 -16.56 15.23 23.29
N GLY A 36 -16.10 14.40 24.24
CA GLY A 36 -14.93 13.55 24.06
C GLY A 36 -15.09 12.53 22.94
N MET A 37 -16.24 11.84 22.88
CA MET A 37 -16.53 10.88 21.80
C MET A 37 -16.59 11.54 20.42
N LEU A 38 -17.20 12.72 20.32
CA LEU A 38 -17.23 13.48 19.06
C LEU A 38 -15.83 13.89 18.61
N LEU A 39 -14.99 14.38 19.53
CA LEU A 39 -13.61 14.77 19.22
C LEU A 39 -12.80 13.57 18.70
N VAL A 40 -12.87 12.43 19.37
CA VAL A 40 -12.18 11.19 18.95
C VAL A 40 -12.70 10.73 17.58
N GLY A 41 -14.02 10.77 17.34
CA GLY A 41 -14.61 10.45 16.05
C GLY A 41 -14.14 11.39 14.93
N LEU A 42 -14.00 12.68 15.20
CA LEU A 42 -13.51 13.67 14.23
C LEU A 42 -12.03 13.47 13.91
N ILE A 43 -11.19 13.23 14.92
CA ILE A 43 -9.77 12.88 14.73
C ILE A 43 -9.65 11.62 13.87
N PHE A 44 -10.46 10.59 14.17
CA PHE A 44 -10.49 9.36 13.39
C PHE A 44 -10.91 9.61 11.93
N LEU A 45 -11.94 10.41 11.67
CA LEU A 45 -12.37 10.77 10.31
C LEU A 45 -11.29 11.55 9.54
N VAL A 46 -10.59 12.47 10.20
CA VAL A 46 -9.48 13.22 9.59
C VAL A 46 -8.34 12.28 9.23
N ILE A 47 -7.95 11.39 10.15
CA ILE A 47 -6.93 10.37 9.89
C ILE A 47 -7.34 9.48 8.71
N MET A 48 -8.58 8.98 8.69
CA MET A 48 -9.13 8.17 7.60
C MET A 48 -9.17 8.93 6.26
N TYR A 49 -9.51 10.23 6.28
CA TYR A 49 -9.54 11.06 5.09
C TYR A 49 -8.13 11.24 4.49
N TYR A 50 -7.14 11.59 5.32
CA TYR A 50 -5.75 11.72 4.88
C TYR A 50 -5.18 10.40 4.37
N GLN A 51 -5.50 9.29 5.04
CA GLN A 51 -5.10 7.96 4.57
C GLN A 51 -5.75 7.62 3.24
N ARG A 52 -7.07 7.81 3.08
CA ARG A 52 -7.79 7.51 1.83
C ARG A 52 -7.25 8.29 0.63
N LYS A 53 -6.87 9.56 0.82
CA LYS A 53 -6.28 10.37 -0.26
C LYS A 53 -4.94 9.80 -0.74
N ASN A 54 -4.19 9.13 0.13
CA ASN A 54 -2.92 8.50 -0.20
C ASN A 54 -3.07 7.05 -0.72
N VAL A 55 -4.27 6.44 -0.60
CA VAL A 55 -4.57 5.05 -1.04
C VAL A 55 -4.81 4.94 -2.56
N GLN A 56 -4.43 5.94 -3.36
CA GLN A 56 -4.25 5.70 -4.80
C GLN A 56 -3.08 4.74 -5.09
N MET A 57 -2.26 4.47 -4.08
CA MET A 57 -1.25 3.41 -4.10
C MET A 57 -1.91 2.09 -3.69
N ASN A 58 -1.71 1.03 -4.47
CA ASN A 58 -2.07 -0.31 -4.04
C ASN A 58 -0.97 -0.82 -3.09
N PRO A 59 -1.21 -0.89 -1.77
CA PRO A 59 -0.11 -0.94 -0.83
C PRO A 59 0.60 -2.30 -0.82
N GLY A 60 -0.06 -3.40 -1.19
CA GLY A 60 0.48 -4.74 -0.98
C GLY A 60 0.68 -5.04 0.53
N PRO A 61 1.41 -6.11 0.89
CA PRO A 61 2.26 -6.92 0.04
C PRO A 61 1.49 -8.06 -0.64
N TRP A 62 1.59 -8.14 -1.96
CA TRP A 62 1.02 -9.20 -2.78
C TRP A 62 2.04 -10.33 -2.92
N LYS A 63 1.69 -11.54 -2.49
CA LYS A 63 2.55 -12.72 -2.64
C LYS A 63 2.55 -13.20 -4.09
N PHE A 64 3.69 -13.74 -4.55
CA PHE A 64 3.75 -14.54 -5.77
C PHE A 64 3.10 -15.89 -5.53
N SER A 65 2.34 -16.39 -6.52
CA SER A 65 1.41 -17.51 -6.39
C SER A 65 0.15 -17.25 -5.54
N PRO A 66 -0.58 -16.14 -5.75
CA PRO A 66 -1.93 -16.03 -5.21
C PRO A 66 -2.84 -17.04 -5.94
N THR A 67 -3.86 -17.55 -5.25
CA THR A 67 -4.90 -18.42 -5.83
C THR A 67 -5.71 -17.71 -6.92
N GLU A 68 -5.71 -16.38 -6.90
CA GLU A 68 -6.36 -15.50 -7.87
C GLU A 68 -5.33 -14.48 -8.38
N PHE A 69 -5.35 -14.10 -9.66
CA PHE A 69 -4.41 -13.12 -10.23
C PHE A 69 -4.83 -11.69 -9.82
N PRO A 70 -4.19 -11.03 -8.83
CA PRO A 70 -4.63 -9.71 -8.43
C PRO A 70 -4.31 -8.72 -9.57
N ILE A 71 -5.34 -8.02 -10.03
CA ILE A 71 -5.16 -6.79 -10.81
C ILE A 71 -4.71 -5.74 -9.81
N VAL A 72 -3.45 -5.34 -9.92
CA VAL A 72 -2.82 -4.45 -8.96
C VAL A 72 -3.13 -2.98 -9.27
N ILE A 73 -3.23 -2.65 -10.56
CA ILE A 73 -3.66 -1.34 -11.02
C ILE A 73 -4.67 -1.53 -12.14
N ARG A 74 -5.78 -0.82 -12.05
CA ARG A 74 -6.88 -0.93 -13.00
C ARG A 74 -6.58 -0.20 -14.32
N SER A 75 -7.27 -0.64 -15.36
CA SER A 75 -7.14 -0.16 -16.74
C SER A 75 -7.48 1.32 -16.93
N ASP A 76 -8.50 1.80 -16.22
CA ASP A 76 -8.98 3.19 -16.24
C ASP A 76 -7.91 4.18 -15.78
N GLN A 77 -7.16 3.80 -14.74
CA GLN A 77 -6.05 4.60 -14.22
C GLN A 77 -4.86 4.62 -15.19
N LEU A 78 -4.56 3.49 -15.85
CA LEU A 78 -3.42 3.42 -16.76
C LEU A 78 -3.65 4.19 -18.06
N ALA A 79 -4.82 4.04 -18.70
CA ALA A 79 -5.06 4.63 -20.02
C ALA A 79 -4.95 6.16 -20.06
N THR A 80 -5.21 6.81 -18.92
CA THR A 80 -5.07 8.27 -18.77
C THR A 80 -3.61 8.64 -18.54
N VAL A 81 -2.92 7.90 -17.67
CA VAL A 81 -1.58 8.23 -17.19
C VAL A 81 -0.47 7.86 -18.17
N THR A 82 -0.68 6.86 -19.03
CA THR A 82 0.37 6.34 -19.93
C THR A 82 0.44 7.04 -21.29
N GLN A 83 -0.25 8.19 -21.45
CA GLN A 83 -0.19 9.01 -22.66
C GLN A 83 1.11 9.82 -22.70
N GLY A 84 2.10 9.33 -23.45
CA GLY A 84 3.38 10.02 -23.64
C GLY A 84 4.45 9.54 -22.67
N SER A 85 4.81 10.38 -21.69
CA SER A 85 5.80 10.02 -20.66
C SER A 85 5.11 9.63 -19.36
N PHE A 86 5.58 8.55 -18.76
CA PHE A 86 5.02 8.04 -17.51
C PHE A 86 6.07 7.24 -16.76
N SER A 87 5.81 7.01 -15.48
CA SER A 87 6.64 6.17 -14.64
C SER A 87 5.83 5.14 -13.89
N ILE A 88 6.38 3.94 -13.77
CA ILE A 88 5.85 2.84 -12.97
C ILE A 88 6.82 2.58 -11.84
N VAL A 89 6.33 2.57 -10.60
CA VAL A 89 7.10 2.31 -9.40
C VAL A 89 6.47 1.16 -8.63
N ASN A 90 7.31 0.26 -8.12
CA ASN A 90 6.89 -0.81 -7.24
C ASN A 90 8.04 -1.25 -6.33
N TYR A 91 7.70 -2.00 -5.29
CA TYR A 91 8.67 -2.77 -4.51
C TYR A 91 8.62 -4.25 -4.89
N LEU A 92 9.78 -4.91 -4.87
CA LEU A 92 9.94 -6.32 -5.18
C LEU A 92 10.78 -6.99 -4.09
N TYR A 93 10.31 -8.13 -3.60
CA TYR A 93 11.03 -9.01 -2.69
C TYR A 93 11.01 -10.42 -3.27
N ILE A 94 12.18 -10.98 -3.60
CA ILE A 94 12.28 -12.36 -4.08
C ILE A 94 12.83 -13.20 -2.94
N SER A 95 12.01 -14.10 -2.41
CA SER A 95 12.42 -15.04 -1.36
C SER A 95 13.20 -16.23 -1.93
N GLY A 96 12.98 -16.57 -3.20
CA GLY A 96 13.60 -17.69 -3.90
C GLY A 96 12.69 -18.23 -5.01
N ALA A 97 12.97 -19.45 -5.45
CA ALA A 97 12.13 -20.18 -6.40
C ALA A 97 11.94 -21.63 -5.94
N ARG A 98 10.80 -22.24 -6.27
CA ARG A 98 10.54 -23.66 -6.01
C ARG A 98 11.48 -24.56 -6.80
N GLU A 99 11.85 -24.13 -8.00
CA GLU A 99 12.73 -24.85 -8.90
C GLU A 99 13.81 -23.91 -9.46
N GLN A 100 15.05 -24.38 -9.53
CA GLN A 100 16.19 -23.64 -10.10
C GLN A 100 16.19 -23.74 -11.63
N ARG A 101 15.17 -23.15 -12.26
CA ARG A 101 15.03 -23.15 -13.72
C ARG A 101 15.99 -22.16 -14.37
N THR A 102 16.50 -22.53 -15.54
CA THR A 102 17.27 -21.64 -16.43
C THR A 102 16.38 -20.73 -17.29
N ASN A 103 15.10 -21.09 -17.42
CA ASN A 103 14.12 -20.31 -18.17
C ASN A 103 13.51 -19.20 -17.31
N ALA A 104 13.31 -18.03 -17.90
CA ALA A 104 12.66 -16.89 -17.27
C ALA A 104 11.24 -17.24 -16.83
N GLN A 105 10.93 -16.98 -15.55
CA GLN A 105 9.62 -17.20 -14.96
C GLN A 105 8.92 -15.86 -14.74
N PRO A 106 7.72 -15.63 -15.28
CA PRO A 106 7.05 -14.33 -15.21
C PRO A 106 6.65 -14.00 -13.77
N ILE A 107 6.89 -12.77 -13.34
CA ILE A 107 6.50 -12.25 -12.03
C ILE A 107 5.26 -11.37 -12.15
N TRP A 108 5.29 -10.42 -13.07
CA TRP A 108 4.19 -9.51 -13.33
C TRP A 108 4.21 -9.07 -14.78
N ARG A 109 3.06 -8.60 -15.26
CA ARG A 109 2.89 -8.10 -16.62
C ARG A 109 1.95 -6.91 -16.66
N TRP A 110 2.12 -6.09 -17.68
CA TRP A 110 1.13 -5.11 -18.10
C TRP A 110 0.64 -5.47 -19.50
N GLY A 111 -0.65 -5.79 -19.62
CA GLY A 111 -1.26 -6.30 -20.85
C GLY A 111 -1.62 -7.78 -20.81
N ILE A 112 -2.54 -8.17 -21.68
CA ILE A 112 -2.89 -9.57 -21.91
C ILE A 112 -1.75 -10.31 -22.60
N PHE A 113 -1.43 -11.49 -22.07
CA PHE A 113 -0.69 -12.53 -22.77
C PHE A 113 -1.71 -13.54 -23.32
N ASP A 114 -1.88 -13.55 -24.63
CA ASP A 114 -2.73 -14.52 -25.32
C ASP A 114 -1.88 -15.27 -26.35
N PRO A 115 -1.45 -16.51 -26.05
CA PRO A 115 -0.62 -17.29 -26.95
C PRO A 115 -1.38 -17.73 -28.21
N ILE A 116 -2.72 -17.85 -28.15
CA ILE A 116 -3.55 -18.26 -29.29
C ILE A 116 -3.59 -17.14 -30.32
N ARG A 117 -3.72 -15.89 -29.85
CA ARG A 117 -3.77 -14.70 -30.72
C ARG A 117 -2.41 -14.03 -30.91
N ASN A 118 -1.32 -14.69 -30.47
CA ASN A 118 0.04 -14.15 -30.47
C ASN A 118 0.12 -12.71 -29.88
N ARG A 119 -0.70 -12.42 -28.87
CA ARG A 119 -0.67 -11.12 -28.18
C ARG A 119 0.31 -11.20 -27.04
N LYS A 120 1.38 -10.41 -27.16
CA LYS A 120 2.34 -10.18 -26.07
C LYS A 120 1.90 -9.00 -25.19
N PRO A 121 2.16 -9.06 -23.88
CA PRO A 121 1.97 -7.93 -22.97
C PRO A 121 2.89 -6.77 -23.37
N ALA A 122 2.48 -5.55 -23.02
CA ALA A 122 3.29 -4.34 -23.20
C ALA A 122 4.62 -4.45 -22.46
N ILE A 123 4.54 -4.87 -21.19
CA ILE A 123 5.71 -5.09 -20.34
C ILE A 123 5.55 -6.46 -19.67
N LEU A 124 6.63 -7.23 -19.65
CA LEU A 124 6.73 -8.47 -18.89
C LEU A 124 7.99 -8.43 -18.03
N ALA A 125 7.83 -8.59 -16.73
CA ALA A 125 8.95 -8.81 -15.83
C ALA A 125 9.02 -10.27 -15.45
N SER A 126 10.18 -10.87 -15.63
CA SER A 126 10.46 -12.28 -15.37
C SER A 126 11.73 -12.43 -14.56
N TYR A 127 11.83 -13.46 -13.74
CA TYR A 127 13.03 -13.78 -12.99
C TYR A 127 13.59 -15.12 -13.43
N ILE A 128 14.91 -15.21 -13.53
CA ILE A 128 15.64 -16.42 -13.90
C ILE A 128 16.34 -16.93 -12.63
N PRO A 129 15.78 -17.93 -11.92
CA PRO A 129 16.32 -18.39 -10.65
C PRO A 129 17.78 -18.85 -10.73
N ALA A 130 18.14 -19.61 -11.77
CA ALA A 130 19.49 -20.14 -11.93
C ALA A 130 20.56 -19.06 -12.12
N GLN A 131 20.18 -17.85 -12.57
CA GLN A 131 21.09 -16.73 -12.79
C GLN A 131 20.93 -15.62 -11.74
N GLU A 132 19.91 -15.72 -10.90
CA GLU A 132 19.50 -14.69 -9.95
C GLU A 132 19.28 -13.32 -10.61
N GLN A 133 18.74 -13.31 -11.82
CA GLN A 133 18.58 -12.11 -12.62
C GLN A 133 17.11 -11.81 -12.91
N LEU A 134 16.76 -10.53 -12.85
CA LEU A 134 15.48 -10.01 -13.31
C LEU A 134 15.62 -9.57 -14.77
N LEU A 135 14.75 -10.10 -15.62
CA LEU A 135 14.61 -9.78 -17.03
C LEU A 135 13.36 -8.95 -17.23
N LEU A 136 13.49 -7.81 -17.89
CA LEU A 136 12.37 -7.01 -18.36
C LEU A 136 12.27 -7.12 -19.87
N GLU A 137 11.07 -7.35 -20.37
CA GLU A 137 10.76 -7.42 -21.78
C GLU A 137 9.69 -6.38 -22.12
N PHE A 138 9.94 -5.63 -23.19
CA PHE A 138 9.10 -4.54 -23.68
C PHE A 138 8.62 -4.88 -25.08
N SER A 139 7.32 -4.98 -25.27
CA SER A 139 6.73 -5.10 -26.60
C SER A 139 6.53 -3.72 -27.19
N ASN A 140 6.98 -3.54 -28.43
CA ASN A 140 6.84 -2.27 -29.14
C ASN A 140 5.65 -2.32 -30.09
N VAL A 141 5.14 -1.16 -30.50
CA VAL A 141 4.16 -1.08 -31.58
C VAL A 141 4.80 -1.62 -32.86
N ALA A 142 4.15 -2.61 -33.47
CA ALA A 142 4.63 -3.23 -34.69
C ALA A 142 4.78 -2.20 -35.81
N THR A 143 5.85 -2.30 -36.57
CA THR A 143 6.02 -1.61 -37.85
C THR A 143 5.91 -2.71 -38.91
N GLY A 144 4.71 -2.93 -39.44
CA GLY A 144 4.37 -4.12 -40.26
C GLY A 144 3.79 -5.27 -39.41
N ASP A 145 4.00 -6.52 -39.83
CA ASP A 145 3.38 -7.71 -39.23
C ASP A 145 4.10 -8.28 -38.00
N GLU A 146 5.24 -7.70 -37.60
CA GLU A 146 6.07 -8.23 -36.51
C GLU A 146 6.03 -7.37 -35.24
N ASN A 147 5.55 -7.99 -34.14
CA ASN A 147 5.73 -7.44 -32.80
C ASN A 147 7.21 -7.61 -32.40
N SER A 148 7.98 -6.51 -32.40
CA SER A 148 9.34 -6.54 -31.87
C SER A 148 9.32 -6.48 -30.34
N THR A 149 10.16 -7.31 -29.71
CA THR A 149 10.36 -7.32 -28.25
C THR A 149 11.79 -6.89 -27.98
N SER A 150 11.97 -5.93 -27.06
CA SER A 150 13.27 -5.53 -26.55
C SER A 150 13.40 -5.97 -25.12
N SER A 151 14.55 -6.50 -24.72
CA SER A 151 14.75 -7.06 -23.38
C SER A 151 15.99 -6.50 -22.71
N ILE A 152 15.95 -6.43 -21.38
CA ILE A 152 17.09 -5.96 -20.58
C ILE A 152 17.14 -6.65 -19.22
N PHE A 153 18.35 -7.02 -18.81
CA PHE A 153 18.60 -7.53 -17.47
C PHE A 153 18.76 -6.36 -16.50
N VAL A 154 18.09 -6.45 -15.36
CA VAL A 154 18.23 -5.49 -14.27
C VAL A 154 19.38 -5.96 -13.37
N PRO A 155 20.45 -5.16 -13.21
CA PRO A 155 21.58 -5.55 -12.38
C PRO A 155 21.23 -5.45 -10.89
N ASN A 156 22.04 -6.11 -10.05
CA ASN A 156 22.04 -5.96 -8.59
C ASN A 156 20.74 -6.35 -7.86
N ILE A 157 19.97 -7.29 -8.42
CA ILE A 157 18.84 -7.91 -7.71
C ILE A 157 19.39 -9.03 -6.83
N VAL A 158 19.27 -8.88 -5.51
CA VAL A 158 19.75 -9.86 -4.52
C VAL A 158 18.55 -10.56 -3.88
N GLN A 159 18.58 -11.87 -3.71
CA GLN A 159 17.48 -12.55 -3.03
C GLN A 159 17.33 -12.11 -1.56
N GLN A 160 16.14 -12.31 -0.99
CA GLN A 160 15.81 -12.06 0.41
C GLN A 160 15.97 -10.61 0.86
N ARG A 161 15.87 -9.66 -0.09
CA ARG A 161 15.87 -8.23 0.18
C ARG A 161 14.77 -7.53 -0.60
N TRP A 162 14.32 -6.40 -0.07
CA TRP A 162 13.39 -5.52 -0.77
C TRP A 162 14.17 -4.62 -1.71
N PHE A 163 13.61 -4.43 -2.91
CA PHE A 163 14.10 -3.49 -3.91
C PHE A 163 12.99 -2.56 -4.30
N HIS A 164 13.27 -1.27 -4.26
CA HIS A 164 12.48 -0.28 -4.98
C HIS A 164 12.88 -0.33 -6.45
N MET A 165 11.89 -0.49 -7.32
CA MET A 165 12.07 -0.46 -8.76
C MET A 165 11.22 0.66 -9.33
N ALA A 166 11.84 1.51 -10.15
CA ALA A 166 11.13 2.49 -10.95
C ALA A 166 11.53 2.37 -12.42
N PHE A 167 10.54 2.48 -13.28
CA PHE A 167 10.67 2.48 -14.73
C PHE A 167 10.15 3.81 -15.23
N ALA A 168 10.99 4.59 -15.92
CA ALA A 168 10.58 5.86 -16.50
C ALA A 168 10.61 5.77 -18.03
N PHE A 169 9.46 6.06 -18.63
CA PHE A 169 9.23 5.98 -20.07
C PHE A 169 9.10 7.38 -20.64
N GLU A 170 9.79 7.63 -21.75
CA GLU A 170 9.59 8.83 -22.55
C GLU A 170 9.86 8.51 -24.02
N GLY A 171 8.79 8.51 -24.82
CA GLY A 171 8.86 8.14 -26.23
C GLY A 171 9.35 6.71 -26.44
N ARG A 172 10.63 6.58 -26.82
CA ARG A 172 11.29 5.30 -27.10
C ARG A 172 12.35 4.92 -26.07
N THR A 173 12.54 5.73 -25.04
CA THR A 173 13.59 5.51 -24.05
C THR A 173 12.97 5.03 -22.75
N VAL A 174 13.57 4.00 -22.15
CA VAL A 174 13.22 3.46 -20.84
C VAL A 174 14.41 3.59 -19.92
N ASP A 175 14.25 4.30 -18.82
CA ASP A 175 15.22 4.30 -17.73
C ASP A 175 14.74 3.40 -16.60
N ILE A 176 15.67 2.68 -16.02
CA ILE A 176 15.45 1.76 -14.91
C ILE A 176 16.23 2.31 -13.72
N PHE A 177 15.51 2.46 -12.62
CA PHE A 177 16.06 2.85 -11.33
C PHE A 177 15.87 1.70 -10.33
N VAL A 178 16.90 1.43 -9.54
CA VAL A 178 16.85 0.46 -8.44
C VAL A 178 17.32 1.16 -7.17
N ASN A 179 16.49 1.10 -6.11
CA ASN A 179 16.76 1.76 -4.83
C ASN A 179 17.10 3.25 -4.99
N GLY A 180 16.36 3.92 -5.87
CA GLY A 180 16.53 5.35 -6.14
C GLY A 180 17.72 5.74 -7.02
N HIS A 181 18.49 4.78 -7.54
CA HIS A 181 19.66 5.04 -8.40
C HIS A 181 19.39 4.60 -9.84
N HIS A 182 19.85 5.39 -10.81
CA HIS A 182 19.80 4.98 -12.22
C HIS A 182 20.75 3.80 -12.45
N VAL A 183 20.22 2.68 -12.94
CA VAL A 183 21.02 1.48 -13.19
C VAL A 183 21.21 1.19 -14.68
N LYS A 184 20.23 1.56 -15.50
CA LYS A 184 20.25 1.20 -16.91
C LYS A 184 19.27 2.05 -17.73
N SER A 185 19.65 2.33 -18.97
CA SER A 185 18.76 2.87 -20.00
C SER A 185 18.66 1.90 -21.17
N LEU A 186 17.47 1.80 -21.75
CA LEU A 186 17.19 1.04 -22.96
C LEU A 186 16.54 1.96 -24.00
N GLN A 187 17.12 1.99 -25.19
CA GLN A 187 16.48 2.59 -26.35
C GLN A 187 15.66 1.52 -27.08
N LEU A 188 14.35 1.66 -27.06
CA LEU A 188 13.43 0.81 -27.80
C LEU A 188 13.50 1.14 -29.31
N PRO A 189 13.35 0.15 -30.19
CA PRO A 189 13.34 0.38 -31.63
C PRO A 189 12.12 1.20 -32.08
N ASN A 190 11.00 1.06 -31.37
CA ASN A 190 9.78 1.84 -31.58
C ASN A 190 9.13 2.20 -30.23
N VAL A 191 8.03 2.95 -30.26
CA VAL A 191 7.28 3.30 -29.05
C VAL A 191 6.72 2.05 -28.38
N LEU A 192 6.67 2.08 -27.04
CA LEU A 192 6.11 0.99 -26.25
C LEU A 192 4.65 0.74 -26.66
N LYS A 193 4.28 -0.53 -26.82
CA LYS A 193 2.89 -0.92 -27.07
C LYS A 193 2.03 -0.50 -25.88
N GLN A 194 1.01 0.29 -26.12
CA GLN A 194 0.03 0.65 -25.10
C GLN A 194 -0.93 -0.51 -24.85
N SER A 195 -1.36 -0.66 -23.60
CA SER A 195 -2.33 -1.67 -23.19
C SER A 195 -3.43 -1.03 -22.36
N SER A 196 -4.67 -1.31 -22.73
CA SER A 196 -5.85 -0.96 -21.92
C SER A 196 -6.04 -1.92 -20.75
N ASP A 197 -5.26 -2.98 -20.62
CA ASP A 197 -5.36 -3.90 -19.48
C ASP A 197 -4.61 -3.34 -18.27
N GLY A 198 -5.03 -3.76 -17.08
CA GLY A 198 -4.34 -3.46 -15.84
C GLY A 198 -2.99 -4.17 -15.69
N ILE A 199 -2.22 -3.74 -14.68
CA ILE A 199 -1.02 -4.45 -14.26
C ILE A 199 -1.43 -5.66 -13.42
N GLN A 200 -0.90 -6.83 -13.76
CA GLN A 200 -1.24 -8.10 -13.13
C GLN A 200 0.01 -8.79 -12.58
N ILE A 201 -0.08 -9.30 -11.35
CA ILE A 201 0.93 -10.24 -10.84
C ILE A 201 0.61 -11.62 -11.40
N VAL A 202 1.62 -12.26 -11.98
CA VAL A 202 1.46 -13.58 -12.59
C VAL A 202 1.55 -14.63 -11.49
N GLY A 203 0.45 -15.35 -11.28
CA GLY A 203 0.38 -16.51 -10.41
C GLY A 203 1.09 -17.72 -11.02
N ASN A 204 1.46 -18.68 -10.15
CA ASN A 204 2.00 -19.99 -10.52
C ASN A 204 3.31 -20.02 -11.34
N SER A 205 4.17 -19.00 -11.21
CA SER A 205 5.47 -18.97 -11.90
C SER A 205 6.57 -19.78 -11.20
N GLY A 206 6.27 -20.39 -10.05
CA GLY A 206 7.26 -21.06 -9.22
C GLY A 206 8.21 -20.12 -8.48
N ILE A 207 8.11 -18.80 -8.68
CA ILE A 207 8.85 -17.79 -7.92
C ILE A 207 8.14 -17.53 -6.59
N LEU A 208 8.91 -17.46 -5.51
CA LEU A 208 8.45 -17.14 -4.16
C LEU A 208 8.89 -15.72 -3.82
N GLY A 209 7.97 -14.88 -3.35
CA GLY A 209 8.26 -13.49 -3.10
C GLY A 209 7.02 -12.64 -2.92
N GLN A 210 7.23 -11.33 -2.88
CA GLN A 210 6.20 -10.33 -2.63
C GLN A 210 6.44 -9.08 -3.47
N MET A 211 5.37 -8.34 -3.76
CA MET A 211 5.43 -6.99 -4.32
C MET A 211 4.54 -6.04 -3.54
N ALA A 212 4.92 -4.77 -3.50
CA ALA A 212 4.21 -3.77 -2.73
C ALA A 212 4.27 -2.39 -3.40
N LEU A 213 3.44 -1.47 -2.87
CA LEU A 213 3.43 -0.04 -3.21
C LEU A 213 3.49 0.23 -4.72
N TRP A 214 2.52 -0.32 -5.45
CA TRP A 214 2.43 -0.04 -6.88
C TRP A 214 1.89 1.35 -7.12
N LYS A 215 2.62 2.11 -7.94
CA LYS A 215 2.33 3.51 -8.26
C LYS A 215 2.63 3.75 -9.74
N VAL A 216 1.73 4.44 -10.43
CA VAL A 216 1.98 4.93 -11.78
C VAL A 216 1.76 6.43 -11.77
N THR A 217 2.72 7.18 -12.30
CA THR A 217 2.68 8.65 -12.34
C THR A 217 2.81 9.13 -13.77
N GLU A 218 2.15 10.24 -14.06
CA GLU A 218 2.35 10.98 -15.30
C GLU A 218 3.74 11.63 -15.30
N GLY A 219 4.35 11.72 -16.48
CA GLY A 219 5.68 12.28 -16.66
C GLY A 219 6.81 11.28 -16.46
N ARG A 220 7.98 11.61 -17.02
CA ARG A 220 9.21 10.84 -16.81
C ARG A 220 9.80 11.17 -15.44
N MET A 221 9.97 10.16 -14.60
CA MET A 221 10.74 10.26 -13.37
C MET A 221 12.24 10.42 -13.64
N ASN A 222 12.87 11.39 -13.00
CA ASN A 222 14.33 11.55 -12.98
C ASN A 222 14.97 10.92 -11.73
N GLU A 223 16.30 10.87 -11.67
CA GLU A 223 17.02 10.22 -10.56
C GLU A 223 16.74 10.87 -9.20
N GLN A 224 16.67 12.20 -9.12
CA GLN A 224 16.36 12.89 -7.87
C GLN A 224 14.96 12.53 -7.35
N GLN A 225 13.97 12.44 -8.26
CA GLN A 225 12.62 12.01 -7.93
C GLN A 225 12.59 10.55 -7.51
N ALA A 226 13.29 9.65 -8.21
CA ALA A 226 13.39 8.24 -7.83
C ALA A 226 14.03 8.07 -6.44
N GLN A 227 15.08 8.84 -6.15
CA GLN A 227 15.73 8.82 -4.85
C GLN A 227 14.84 9.39 -3.73
N SER A 228 14.09 10.47 -4.02
CA SER A 228 13.13 11.03 -3.08
C SER A 228 12.00 10.04 -2.78
N ASP A 229 11.43 9.43 -3.82
CA ASP A 229 10.35 8.44 -3.70
C ASP A 229 10.83 7.22 -2.90
N TYR A 230 12.03 6.70 -3.17
CA TYR A 230 12.63 5.63 -2.39
C TYR A 230 12.80 6.02 -0.91
N LYS A 231 13.33 7.21 -0.61
CA LYS A 231 13.53 7.67 0.78
C LYS A 231 12.22 7.89 1.54
N GLU A 232 11.17 8.35 0.86
CA GLU A 232 9.86 8.59 1.47
C GLU A 232 9.10 7.29 1.73
N THR A 233 9.29 6.29 0.87
CA THR A 233 8.50 5.05 0.88
C THR A 233 9.25 3.83 1.42
N SER A 234 10.51 3.96 1.85
CA SER A 234 11.27 2.87 2.49
C SER A 234 11.81 3.23 3.87
N ASP A 235 12.00 2.20 4.69
CA ASP A 235 12.73 2.30 5.95
C ASP A 235 14.25 2.32 5.76
N THR A 236 15.01 2.41 6.85
CA THR A 236 16.49 2.41 6.81
C THR A 236 17.09 1.12 6.25
N GLY A 237 16.32 0.03 6.16
CA GLY A 237 16.69 -1.24 5.56
C GLY A 237 16.24 -1.41 4.11
N GLY A 238 15.61 -0.39 3.50
CA GLY A 238 15.08 -0.44 2.14
C GLY A 238 13.76 -1.20 2.01
N LYS A 239 13.15 -1.63 3.11
CA LYS A 239 11.84 -2.28 3.11
C LYS A 239 10.75 -1.22 2.91
N PRO A 240 9.70 -1.50 2.11
CA PRO A 240 8.63 -0.55 1.91
C PRO A 240 7.91 -0.25 3.23
N ILE A 241 7.63 1.03 3.48
CA ILE A 241 6.75 1.48 4.54
C ILE A 241 5.32 1.23 4.07
N LEU A 242 4.82 0.04 4.37
CA LEU A 242 3.44 -0.32 4.10
C LEU A 242 2.55 0.51 5.03
N PRO A 243 1.45 1.12 4.54
CA PRO A 243 0.45 1.66 5.44
C PRO A 243 0.02 0.52 6.37
N VAL A 244 0.03 0.79 7.67
CA VAL A 244 -0.50 -0.15 8.66
C VAL A 244 -1.90 -0.55 8.20
N ASP A 245 -2.10 -1.85 8.02
CA ASP A 245 -3.38 -2.40 7.66
C ASP A 245 -4.32 -2.16 8.84
N PHE A 246 -5.08 -1.07 8.77
CA PHE A 246 -6.14 -0.76 9.73
C PHE A 246 -7.40 -1.60 9.46
N SER A 247 -7.28 -2.73 8.77
CA SER A 247 -8.06 -3.90 9.20
C SER A 247 -7.59 -4.27 10.62
N PHE A 248 -7.95 -3.41 11.58
CA PHE A 248 -8.43 -3.91 12.85
C PHE A 248 -9.47 -4.94 12.47
N SER A 249 -9.04 -6.20 12.46
CA SER A 249 -9.91 -7.33 12.45
C SER A 249 -10.94 -6.99 13.52
N LEU A 250 -12.16 -6.68 13.08
CA LEU A 250 -13.33 -6.58 13.94
C LEU A 250 -13.51 -7.89 14.73
N ASP A 251 -12.77 -8.96 14.37
CA ASP A 251 -12.68 -10.20 15.15
C ASP A 251 -11.88 -10.05 16.45
N MET A 252 -10.98 -9.05 16.58
CA MET A 252 -10.34 -8.69 17.85
C MET A 252 -11.17 -7.76 18.72
N ILE A 253 -12.21 -7.12 18.17
CA ILE A 253 -13.27 -6.56 19.01
C ILE A 253 -14.06 -7.79 19.47
N PRO A 254 -13.95 -8.21 20.75
CA PRO A 254 -14.65 -9.39 21.23
C PRO A 254 -16.11 -9.18 20.91
N LYS A 255 -16.66 -9.97 19.97
CA LYS A 255 -18.01 -9.86 19.39
C LYS A 255 -18.90 -9.04 20.29
N LEU A 256 -18.91 -7.72 20.10
CA LEU A 256 -19.81 -6.86 20.84
C LEU A 256 -21.14 -7.24 20.24
N ASN A 257 -21.85 -8.14 20.92
CA ASN A 257 -23.24 -8.46 20.66
C ASN A 257 -24.04 -7.19 20.98
N PHE A 258 -23.91 -6.17 20.12
CA PHE A 258 -24.83 -5.07 20.02
C PHE A 258 -26.11 -5.64 19.38
N CYS A 259 -26.82 -6.42 20.18
CA CYS A 259 -28.23 -6.69 20.01
C CYS A 259 -28.92 -6.22 21.30
N PRO A 260 -29.01 -4.90 21.55
CA PRO A 260 -29.94 -4.44 22.57
C PRO A 260 -31.35 -4.63 22.03
N GLY A 261 -31.95 -5.79 22.31
CA GLY A 261 -33.41 -5.96 22.38
C GLY A 261 -34.22 -5.82 21.10
N MET A 262 -33.76 -6.31 19.95
CA MET A 262 -34.63 -6.47 18.77
C MET A 262 -35.07 -7.94 18.60
N PRO A 263 -36.37 -8.25 18.64
CA PRO A 263 -36.92 -9.63 18.68
C PRO A 263 -36.89 -10.38 17.34
N TRP A 264 -36.20 -9.88 16.31
CA TRP A 264 -36.24 -10.43 14.95
C TRP A 264 -35.00 -11.26 14.56
N CYS A 265 -34.03 -11.41 15.46
CA CYS A 265 -32.74 -12.05 15.13
C CYS A 265 -32.72 -13.59 15.27
N GLU A 266 -33.80 -14.23 15.70
CA GLU A 266 -33.81 -15.70 15.84
C GLU A 266 -33.90 -16.46 14.51
N ASP A 267 -34.36 -15.81 13.43
CA ASP A 267 -34.59 -16.45 12.13
C ASP A 267 -33.39 -16.46 11.17
N MET A 268 -32.25 -15.86 11.53
CA MET A 268 -31.05 -15.82 10.68
C MET A 268 -29.91 -16.73 11.17
N LYS A 269 -30.22 -17.89 11.77
CA LYS A 269 -29.24 -18.93 12.11
C LYS A 269 -28.71 -19.74 10.91
N GLY A 270 -28.85 -19.25 9.68
CA GLY A 270 -28.33 -19.88 8.47
C GLY A 270 -27.07 -19.18 7.95
N ASP A 271 -25.92 -19.82 8.17
CA ASP A 271 -24.64 -19.66 7.44
C ASP A 271 -24.33 -18.22 6.92
N CYS A 272 -23.79 -17.37 7.79
CA CYS A 272 -23.04 -16.17 7.37
C CYS A 272 -21.69 -16.57 6.74
N LYS A 273 -21.71 -17.28 5.61
CA LYS A 273 -20.57 -17.36 4.71
C LYS A 273 -20.65 -16.17 3.77
N THR A 274 -19.74 -15.23 3.94
CA THR A 274 -19.45 -14.15 3.01
C THR A 274 -18.94 -14.72 1.69
N TYR A 275 -19.85 -15.20 0.84
CA TYR A 275 -19.57 -15.44 -0.56
C TYR A 275 -19.69 -14.12 -1.31
N VAL A 276 -18.56 -13.47 -1.58
CA VAL A 276 -18.51 -12.49 -2.67
C VAL A 276 -18.32 -13.30 -3.95
N LYS A 277 -19.44 -13.59 -4.61
CA LYS A 277 -19.47 -14.25 -5.91
C LYS A 277 -19.29 -13.17 -6.98
N TYR A 278 -18.11 -13.08 -7.60
CA TYR A 278 -17.90 -12.25 -8.78
C TYR A 278 -18.21 -13.09 -10.03
N ASP A 279 -19.48 -13.13 -10.41
CA ASP A 279 -19.87 -13.51 -11.77
C ASP A 279 -20.09 -12.21 -12.56
N TYR A 280 -19.14 -11.78 -13.41
CA TYR A 280 -19.44 -10.92 -14.56
C TYR A 280 -18.45 -11.12 -15.72
N ALA A 281 -19.04 -11.56 -16.84
CA ALA A 281 -18.76 -11.31 -18.26
C ALA A 281 -17.34 -11.52 -18.83
#